data_AF-A0A9E4CCK5-F1
#
_entry.id   AF-A0A9E4CCK5-F1
#
_cell.length_a   1.000
_cell.length_b   1.000
_cell.length_c   1.000
_cell.angle_alpha   90.00
_cell.angle_beta   90.00
_cell.angle_gamma   90.00
#
_symmetry.space_group_name_H-M   'P 1'
#
loop_
_entity.id
_entity.type
_entity.pdbx_description
1 polymer ?
#
loop_
_entity_poly.entity_id
_entity_poly.type
_entity_poly.pdbx_seq_one_letter_code
_entity_poly.pdbx_strand_id
1 'polypeptide(L)'
;VVVGDLGAGFNFARMNRAFRAVLNGARLIALHKKRMWRTEEGMYLDAGPFVVALEYAAETRAEVVGKPSKAYFRMALDDLQIDPARVAMIGDDIESDVRGAQLIGMQGWLVKTGRFRKEDLARGIWPDKVLDSIAEIIT
;
A
#
# COMPACT_ATOMS: atom_id res chain seq x y z
N VAL A 1 16.17 -3.71 -8.41
CA VAL A 1 15.90 -2.36 -7.92
C VAL A 1 14.67 -2.39 -7.04
N VAL A 2 14.81 -2.04 -5.77
CA VAL A 2 13.66 -1.91 -4.85
C VAL A 2 13.39 -0.43 -4.65
N VAL A 3 12.12 -0.03 -4.78
CA VAL A 3 11.67 1.35 -4.62
C VAL A 3 10.67 1.40 -3.46
N GLY A 4 11.03 2.15 -2.42
CA GLY A 4 10.16 2.53 -1.32
C GLY A 4 10.08 4.05 -1.23
N ASP A 5 9.59 4.57 -0.09
CA ASP A 5 9.64 6.00 0.16
C ASP A 5 11.09 6.48 0.37
N LEU A 6 11.41 7.62 -0.23
CA LEU A 6 12.73 8.24 -0.18
C LEU A 6 12.65 9.78 -0.10
N GLY A 7 11.45 10.36 -0.09
CA GLY A 7 11.23 11.81 -0.07
C GLY A 7 12.14 12.59 -1.02
N ALA A 8 12.84 13.60 -0.49
CA ALA A 8 13.80 14.43 -1.24
C ALA A 8 15.00 13.64 -1.81
N GLY A 9 15.22 12.39 -1.39
CA GLY A 9 16.23 11.51 -1.97
C GLY A 9 15.87 10.99 -3.36
N PHE A 10 14.65 11.20 -3.86
CA PHE A 10 14.29 10.98 -5.26
C PHE A 10 14.85 12.08 -6.18
N ASN A 11 16.17 12.06 -6.38
CA ASN A 11 16.84 12.95 -7.30
C ASN A 11 17.19 12.26 -8.64
N PHE A 12 17.47 13.07 -9.65
CA PHE A 12 17.79 12.60 -11.00
C PHE A 12 18.90 11.56 -11.03
N ALA A 13 19.98 11.78 -10.27
CA ALA A 13 21.13 10.87 -10.25
C ALA A 13 20.76 9.46 -9.75
N ARG A 14 19.96 9.37 -8.69
CA ARG A 14 19.46 8.09 -8.15
C ARG A 14 18.45 7.43 -9.09
N MET A 15 17.51 8.21 -9.64
CA MET A 15 16.53 7.70 -10.59
C MET A 15 17.21 7.14 -11.84
N ASN A 16 18.20 7.84 -12.40
CA ASN A 16 18.93 7.38 -13.58
C ASN A 16 19.80 6.14 -13.27
N ARG A 17 20.37 6.04 -12.06
CA ARG A 17 21.07 4.82 -11.61
C ARG A 17 20.11 3.62 -11.52
N ALA A 18 18.93 3.82 -10.92
CA ALA A 18 17.89 2.80 -10.82
C ALA A 18 17.44 2.35 -12.22
N PHE A 19 17.14 3.31 -13.11
CA PHE A 19 16.77 3.05 -14.49
C PHE A 19 17.80 2.19 -15.24
N ARG A 20 19.08 2.57 -15.20
CA ARG A 20 20.16 1.79 -15.83
C ARG A 20 20.28 0.37 -15.28
N ALA A 21 20.09 0.20 -13.98
CA ALA A 21 20.09 -1.14 -13.38
C ALA A 21 18.93 -1.99 -13.92
N VAL A 22 17.73 -1.40 -14.09
CA VAL A 22 16.57 -2.09 -14.69
C VAL A 22 16.83 -2.45 -16.15
N LEU A 23 17.38 -1.53 -16.96
CA LEU A 23 17.77 -1.84 -18.35
C LEU A 23 18.79 -2.98 -18.45
N ASN A 24 19.67 -3.11 -17.45
CA ASN A 24 20.65 -4.20 -17.37
C ASN A 24 20.08 -5.49 -16.75
N GLY A 25 18.76 -5.65 -16.73
CA GLY A 25 18.09 -6.88 -16.32
C GLY A 25 17.71 -6.98 -14.84
N ALA A 26 17.92 -5.92 -14.03
CA ALA A 26 17.44 -5.95 -12.65
C ALA A 26 15.91 -5.90 -12.59
N ARG A 27 15.30 -6.76 -11.77
CA ARG A 27 13.86 -6.68 -11.46
C ARG A 27 13.51 -5.36 -10.79
N LEU A 28 12.35 -4.79 -11.13
CA LEU A 28 11.80 -3.61 -10.48
C LEU A 28 10.73 -4.05 -9.46
N ILE A 29 10.98 -3.77 -8.18
CA ILE A 29 10.08 -4.10 -7.07
C ILE A 29 9.70 -2.80 -6.38
N ALA A 30 8.41 -2.59 -6.15
CA ALA A 30 7.87 -1.43 -5.46
C ALA A 30 7.22 -1.85 -4.15
N LEU A 31 7.56 -1.18 -3.04
CA LEU A 31 6.90 -1.44 -1.76
C LEU A 31 5.42 -1.00 -1.80
N HIS A 32 5.10 0.09 -2.49
CA HIS A 32 3.76 0.54 -2.80
C HIS A 32 3.79 1.44 -4.04
N LYS A 33 2.63 1.65 -4.66
CA LYS A 33 2.43 2.60 -5.77
C LYS A 33 1.44 3.71 -5.40
N LYS A 34 1.45 4.13 -4.13
CA LYS A 34 0.61 5.24 -3.65
C LYS A 34 1.01 6.53 -4.38
N ARG A 35 0.00 7.30 -4.80
CA ARG A 35 0.19 8.49 -5.65
C ARG A 35 0.77 9.67 -4.87
N MET A 36 0.23 9.87 -3.68
CA MET A 36 0.50 11.02 -2.83
C MET A 36 0.12 10.69 -1.39
N TRP A 37 0.66 11.46 -0.46
CA TRP A 37 0.27 11.45 0.94
C TRP A 37 0.09 12.88 1.43
N ARG A 38 -0.62 13.06 2.55
CA ARG A 38 -0.90 14.38 3.13
C ARG A 38 -0.05 14.57 4.37
N THR A 39 0.65 15.70 4.42
CA THR A 39 1.42 16.20 5.57
C THR A 39 0.75 17.43 6.15
N GLU A 40 1.30 17.98 7.24
CA GLU A 40 0.87 19.26 7.79
C GLU A 40 1.05 20.43 6.81
N GLU A 41 2.03 20.33 5.90
CA GLU A 41 2.36 21.35 4.91
C GLU A 41 1.57 21.20 3.60
N GLY A 42 0.85 20.09 3.42
CA GLY A 42 -0.01 19.88 2.25
C GLY A 42 0.16 18.50 1.61
N MET A 43 -0.12 18.44 0.30
CA MET A 43 -0.04 17.19 -0.46
C MET A 43 1.39 16.98 -0.97
N TYR A 44 1.95 15.82 -0.66
CA TYR A 44 3.28 15.40 -1.08
C TYR A 44 3.20 14.22 -2.03
N LEU A 45 4.13 14.18 -3.00
CA LEU A 45 4.33 12.99 -3.82
C LEU A 45 4.80 11.84 -2.94
N ASP A 46 4.32 10.65 -3.26
CA ASP A 46 4.74 9.41 -2.61
C ASP A 46 5.58 8.59 -3.63
N ALA A 47 5.99 7.36 -3.30
CA ALA A 47 6.86 6.53 -4.13
C ALA A 47 6.24 6.19 -5.51
N GLY A 48 4.91 6.16 -5.64
CA GLY A 48 4.20 5.74 -6.86
C GLY A 48 4.61 6.49 -8.12
N PRO A 49 4.58 7.84 -8.16
CA PRO A 49 5.08 8.65 -9.26
C PRO A 49 6.49 8.23 -9.75
N PHE A 50 7.41 7.96 -8.83
CA PHE A 50 8.78 7.57 -9.16
C PHE A 50 8.86 6.13 -9.68
N VAL A 51 8.06 5.22 -9.12
CA VAL A 51 7.90 3.86 -9.66
C VAL A 51 7.39 3.93 -11.10
N VAL A 52 6.33 4.72 -11.36
CA VAL A 52 5.75 4.89 -12.70
C VAL A 52 6.74 5.51 -13.68
N ALA A 53 7.57 6.46 -13.23
CA ALA A 53 8.63 7.02 -14.07
C ALA A 53 9.64 5.95 -14.53
N LEU A 54 10.04 5.04 -13.64
CA LEU A 54 10.93 3.92 -13.98
C LEU A 54 10.26 2.89 -14.87
N GLU A 55 9.01 2.52 -14.58
CA GLU A 55 8.20 1.63 -15.40
C GLU A 55 8.07 2.15 -16.84
N TYR A 56 7.74 3.44 -16.97
CA TYR A 56 7.59 4.10 -18.25
C TYR A 56 8.90 4.14 -19.03
N ALA A 57 9.99 4.59 -18.40
CA ALA A 57 11.28 4.73 -19.07
C ALA A 57 11.89 3.38 -19.49
N ALA A 58 11.66 2.32 -18.71
CA ALA A 58 12.23 0.99 -18.97
C ALA A 58 11.26 0.01 -19.64
N GLU A 59 10.08 0.48 -20.06
CA GLU A 59 9.01 -0.33 -20.67
C GLU A 59 8.70 -1.62 -19.90
N THR A 60 8.68 -1.52 -18.56
CA THR A 60 8.49 -2.66 -17.66
C THR A 60 7.43 -2.35 -16.61
N ARG A 61 6.96 -3.37 -15.89
CA ARG A 61 6.05 -3.20 -14.76
C ARG A 61 6.75 -3.59 -13.47
N ALA A 62 6.60 -2.75 -12.44
CA ALA A 62 7.06 -3.05 -11.11
C ALA A 62 6.18 -4.13 -10.48
N GLU A 63 6.81 -5.07 -9.79
CA GLU A 63 6.11 -5.95 -8.87
C GLU A 63 5.81 -5.19 -7.58
N VAL A 64 4.53 -5.08 -7.22
CA VAL A 64 4.10 -4.38 -5.99
C VAL A 64 3.92 -5.39 -4.87
N VAL A 65 4.74 -5.27 -3.82
CA VAL A 65 4.77 -6.26 -2.73
C VAL A 65 4.01 -5.82 -1.47
N GLY A 66 3.68 -4.53 -1.33
CA GLY A 66 2.86 -4.04 -0.22
C GLY A 66 1.36 -4.04 -0.50
N LYS A 67 0.59 -3.60 0.49
CA LYS A 67 -0.87 -3.42 0.39
C LYS A 67 -1.26 -2.56 -0.83
N PRO A 68 -2.34 -2.89 -1.56
CA PRO A 68 -3.31 -3.98 -1.35
C PRO A 68 -2.92 -5.33 -2.00
N SER A 69 -1.64 -5.59 -2.28
CA SER A 69 -1.22 -6.84 -2.93
C SER A 69 -1.63 -8.07 -2.12
N LYS A 70 -2.22 -9.07 -2.79
CA LYS A 70 -2.57 -10.36 -2.16
C LYS A 70 -1.36 -11.04 -1.52
N ALA A 71 -0.17 -10.86 -2.10
CA ALA A 71 1.06 -11.42 -1.57
C ALA A 71 1.39 -10.89 -0.17
N TYR A 72 1.12 -9.60 0.10
CA TYR A 72 1.35 -8.98 1.40
C TYR A 72 0.54 -9.66 2.51
N PHE A 73 -0.75 -9.84 2.28
CA PHE A 73 -1.64 -10.45 3.27
C PHE A 73 -1.41 -11.96 3.40
N ARG A 74 -1.15 -12.66 2.29
CA ARG A 74 -0.82 -14.09 2.32
C ARG A 74 0.42 -14.38 3.13
N MET A 75 1.47 -13.56 3.01
CA MET A 75 2.69 -13.72 3.81
C MET A 75 2.38 -13.78 5.32
N ALA A 76 1.53 -12.88 5.82
CA ALA A 76 1.13 -12.90 7.23
C ALA A 76 0.28 -14.13 7.60
N LEU A 77 -0.61 -14.57 6.70
CA LEU A 77 -1.45 -15.75 6.93
C LEU A 77 -0.68 -17.07 6.87
N ASP A 78 0.31 -17.15 5.97
CA ASP A 78 1.20 -18.30 5.84
C ASP A 78 2.05 -18.44 7.11
N ASP A 79 2.46 -17.34 7.75
CA ASP A 79 3.14 -17.41 9.05
C ASP A 79 2.20 -17.83 10.19
N LEU A 80 0.95 -17.33 10.18
CA LEU A 80 -0.03 -17.63 11.23
C LEU A 80 -0.66 -19.02 11.11
N GLN A 81 -0.72 -19.60 9.91
CA GLN A 81 -1.42 -20.86 9.61
C GLN A 81 -2.89 -20.85 10.08
N ILE A 82 -3.58 -19.71 9.92
CA ILE A 82 -4.99 -19.52 10.29
C ILE A 82 -5.81 -19.31 9.01
N ASP A 83 -7.03 -19.87 9.01
CA ASP A 83 -8.02 -19.59 7.97
C ASP A 83 -8.26 -18.07 7.85
N PRO A 84 -8.08 -17.47 6.64
CA PRO A 84 -8.35 -16.05 6.42
C PRO A 84 -9.68 -15.57 7.00
N ALA A 85 -10.74 -16.39 6.94
CA ALA A 85 -12.07 -16.03 7.46
C ALA A 85 -12.11 -15.78 8.97
N ARG A 86 -11.06 -16.20 9.70
CA ARG A 86 -10.90 -16.01 11.15
C ARG A 86 -9.97 -14.84 11.51
N VAL A 87 -9.48 -14.08 10.51
CA VAL A 87 -8.54 -12.98 10.72
C VAL A 87 -9.16 -11.67 10.26
N ALA A 88 -9.03 -10.63 11.10
CA ALA A 88 -9.43 -9.27 10.77
C ALA A 88 -8.19 -8.39 10.52
N MET A 89 -8.15 -7.73 9.37
CA MET A 89 -7.24 -6.62 9.12
C MET A 89 -7.88 -5.33 9.64
N ILE A 90 -7.22 -4.68 10.59
CA ILE A 90 -7.65 -3.38 11.14
C ILE A 90 -6.76 -2.30 10.54
N GLY A 91 -7.36 -1.29 9.91
CA GLY A 91 -6.61 -0.24 9.23
C GLY A 91 -7.37 1.05 9.03
N ASP A 92 -6.65 2.10 8.63
CA ASP A 92 -7.17 3.45 8.44
C ASP A 92 -7.41 3.80 6.96
N ASP A 93 -6.97 2.94 6.04
CA ASP A 93 -7.04 3.14 4.60
C ASP A 93 -7.97 2.10 3.96
N ILE A 94 -9.16 2.55 3.52
CA ILE A 94 -10.24 1.68 3.03
C ILE A 94 -9.83 0.83 1.82
N GLU A 95 -8.90 1.31 1.00
CA GLU A 95 -8.51 0.62 -0.22
C GLU A 95 -7.31 -0.30 0.00
N SER A 96 -6.28 0.18 0.69
CA SER A 96 -5.08 -0.62 0.90
C SER A 96 -5.23 -1.65 2.02
N ASP A 97 -5.92 -1.31 3.11
CA ASP A 97 -6.09 -2.20 4.26
C ASP A 97 -7.34 -3.06 4.11
N VAL A 98 -8.51 -2.42 4.08
CA VAL A 98 -9.82 -3.09 4.16
C VAL A 98 -10.08 -3.90 2.89
N ARG A 99 -10.12 -3.26 1.72
CA ARG A 99 -10.35 -3.97 0.45
C ARG A 99 -9.26 -5.00 0.18
N GLY A 100 -8.00 -4.67 0.47
CA GLY A 100 -6.88 -5.59 0.30
C GLY A 100 -7.07 -6.90 1.05
N ALA A 101 -7.49 -6.83 2.32
CA ALA A 101 -7.77 -7.97 3.16
C ALA A 101 -9.00 -8.76 2.67
N GLN A 102 -10.10 -8.07 2.36
CA GLN A 102 -11.33 -8.70 1.86
C GLN A 102 -11.12 -9.49 0.56
N LEU A 103 -10.22 -9.04 -0.33
CA LEU A 103 -9.88 -9.72 -1.58
C LEU A 103 -9.23 -11.11 -1.41
N ILE A 104 -8.84 -11.46 -0.18
CA ILE A 104 -8.28 -12.78 0.15
C ILE A 104 -9.08 -13.52 1.23
N GLY A 105 -10.29 -13.04 1.56
CA GLY A 105 -11.20 -13.71 2.49
C GLY A 105 -11.04 -13.34 3.97
N MET A 106 -10.20 -12.36 4.30
CA MET A 106 -10.13 -11.78 5.64
C MET A 106 -11.28 -10.80 5.89
N GLN A 107 -11.60 -10.54 7.15
CA GLN A 107 -12.44 -9.40 7.51
C GLN A 107 -11.64 -8.10 7.40
N GLY A 108 -12.24 -7.04 6.87
CA GLY A 108 -11.64 -5.70 6.80
C GLY A 108 -12.34 -4.74 7.75
N TRP A 109 -11.66 -4.33 8.83
CA TRP A 109 -12.18 -3.40 9.83
C TRP A 109 -11.53 -2.03 9.66
N LEU A 110 -12.36 -1.00 9.47
CA LEU A 110 -11.91 0.37 9.27
C LEU A 110 -11.94 1.14 10.60
N VAL A 111 -10.82 1.73 10.99
CA VAL A 111 -10.78 2.70 12.11
C VAL A 111 -10.84 4.12 11.58
N LYS A 112 -11.53 5.02 12.29
CA LYS A 112 -11.67 6.43 11.90
C LYS A 112 -10.49 7.32 12.34
N THR A 113 -9.47 6.73 12.96
CA THR A 113 -8.22 7.42 13.29
C THR A 113 -7.28 7.52 12.08
N GLY A 114 -6.23 8.34 12.19
CA GLY A 114 -5.18 8.42 11.16
C GLY A 114 -5.66 9.03 9.83
N ARG A 115 -5.52 8.25 8.75
CA ARG A 115 -5.76 8.71 7.38
C ARG A 115 -7.21 8.61 6.94
N PHE A 116 -8.08 7.95 7.71
CA PHE A 116 -9.50 7.85 7.39
C PHE A 116 -10.13 9.22 7.11
N ARG A 117 -10.93 9.29 6.06
CA ARG A 117 -11.80 10.43 5.77
C ARG A 117 -13.23 9.96 5.54
N LYS A 118 -14.23 10.79 5.86
CA LYS A 118 -15.64 10.39 5.73
C LYS A 118 -15.99 10.03 4.28
N GLU A 119 -15.34 10.68 3.32
CA GLU A 119 -15.51 10.47 1.89
C GLU A 119 -15.01 9.09 1.44
N ASP A 120 -14.13 8.43 2.19
CA ASP A 120 -13.64 7.09 1.88
C ASP A 120 -14.78 6.06 1.86
N LEU A 121 -15.82 6.26 2.68
CA LEU A 121 -17.01 5.40 2.71
C LEU A 121 -17.85 5.48 1.43
N ALA A 122 -17.67 6.53 0.62
CA ALA A 122 -18.37 6.68 -0.66
C ALA A 122 -17.68 5.93 -1.82
N ARG A 123 -16.56 5.24 -1.56
CA ARG A 123 -15.73 4.61 -2.61
C ARG A 123 -16.22 3.24 -3.08
N GLY A 124 -17.42 2.81 -2.67
CA GLY A 124 -17.99 1.51 -3.05
C GLY A 124 -17.27 0.31 -2.43
N ILE A 125 -16.53 0.54 -1.34
CA ILE A 125 -15.89 -0.50 -0.53
C ILE A 125 -16.61 -0.50 0.82
N TRP A 126 -17.03 -1.67 1.27
CA TRP A 126 -17.83 -1.83 2.49
C TRP A 126 -17.02 -2.58 3.54
N PRO A 127 -16.51 -1.89 4.58
CA PRO A 127 -15.82 -2.55 5.69
C PRO A 127 -16.78 -3.48 6.46
N ASP A 128 -16.27 -4.59 6.96
CA ASP A 128 -17.02 -5.52 7.82
C ASP A 128 -17.33 -4.90 9.19
N LYS A 129 -16.50 -3.97 9.64
CA LYS A 129 -16.70 -3.16 10.84
C LYS A 129 -16.12 -1.76 10.63
N VAL A 130 -16.78 -0.74 11.20
CA VAL A 130 -16.24 0.61 11.29
C VAL A 130 -16.18 1.01 12.76
N LEU A 131 -15.01 1.44 13.22
CA LEU A 131 -14.70 1.77 14.62
C LEU A 131 -14.21 3.21 14.71
N ASP A 132 -14.47 3.93 15.79
CA ASP A 132 -13.87 5.25 15.97
C ASP A 132 -12.36 5.12 16.27
N SER A 133 -11.95 4.06 16.98
CA SER A 133 -10.54 3.77 17.29
C SER A 133 -10.24 2.29 17.48
N ILE A 134 -8.96 1.91 17.40
CA ILE A 134 -8.49 0.56 17.75
C ILE A 134 -8.80 0.17 19.20
N ALA A 135 -8.98 1.17 20.08
CA ALA A 135 -9.32 0.98 21.49
C ALA A 135 -10.65 0.22 21.71
N GLU A 136 -11.59 0.28 20.76
CA GLU A 136 -12.89 -0.40 20.84
C GLU A 136 -12.83 -1.91 20.58
N ILE A 137 -11.65 -2.46 20.27
CA ILE A 137 -11.51 -3.89 19.97
C ILE A 137 -11.43 -4.73 21.25
N ILE A 138 -10.92 -4.14 22.33
CA ILE A 138 -10.61 -4.85 23.58
C ILE A 138 -11.76 -4.70 24.60
N THR A 139 -12.75 -3.84 24.30
CA THR A 139 -13.96 -3.61 25.10
C THR A 139 -15.10 -4.51 24.65
#